data_AF-K2DQW4-F1
#
_entry.id   AF-K2DQW4-F1
#
_cell.length_a   1.000
_cell.length_b   1.000
_cell.length_c   1.000
_cell.angle_alpha   90.00
_cell.angle_beta   90.00
_cell.angle_gamma   90.00
#
_symmetry.space_group_name_H-M   'P 1'
#
loop_
_entity.id
_entity.type
_entity.pdbx_description
1 polymer ?
#
loop_
_entity_poly.entity_id
_entity_poly.type
_entity_poly.pdbx_seq_one_letter_code
_entity_poly.pdbx_strand_id
1 'polypeptide(L)'
;EKLGRGQKLIEGSVKVTTSTQNFDHAAGDQADTLTLTQTVAAQGLTYFEDDVARLVDKMSDGFIPEGFKLSDKEKEIDTKVLGQTDTSVLNDTEADLQVTLKTFVVPSIDEEELKNELAGKNVEEAKKVLGSIQNVKTYEFRLTPNIPFLQKVPKNTDKIFVTIERE
;
A
#
# COMPACT_ATOMS: atom_id res chain seq x y z
N GLU A 1 22.38 -13.45 2.24
CA GLU A 1 21.73 -13.39 3.57
C GLU A 1 20.36 -14.03 3.50
N LYS A 2 19.87 -14.64 4.58
CA LYS A 2 18.52 -15.23 4.60
C LYS A 2 17.61 -14.31 5.40
N LEU A 3 17.12 -13.25 4.75
CA LEU A 3 16.09 -12.39 5.32
C LEU A 3 14.78 -13.18 5.46
N GLY A 4 13.94 -12.81 6.43
CA GLY A 4 12.58 -13.33 6.52
C GLY A 4 11.76 -12.96 5.28
N ARG A 5 10.71 -13.73 4.99
CA ARG A 5 9.77 -13.35 3.89
C ARG A 5 9.21 -11.96 4.16
N GLY A 6 9.21 -11.10 3.14
CA GLY A 6 8.68 -9.74 3.20
C GLY A 6 9.55 -8.73 3.95
N GLN A 7 10.73 -9.13 4.42
CA GLN A 7 11.70 -8.20 5.00
C GLN A 7 12.63 -7.63 3.93
N LYS A 8 12.87 -6.32 3.99
CA LYS A 8 13.89 -5.62 3.22
C LYS A 8 14.96 -5.07 4.15
N LEU A 9 16.22 -5.27 3.77
CA LEU A 9 17.37 -4.66 4.43
C LEU A 9 17.45 -3.18 4.05
N ILE A 10 17.73 -2.33 5.03
CA ILE A 10 18.05 -0.92 4.79
C ILE A 10 19.54 -0.86 4.45
N GLU A 11 19.84 -0.62 3.18
CA GLU A 11 21.22 -0.45 2.71
C GLU A 11 21.90 0.69 3.47
N GLY A 12 23.14 0.47 3.91
CA GLY A 12 23.90 1.43 4.73
C GLY A 12 23.67 1.34 6.24
N SER A 13 22.69 0.56 6.70
CA SER A 13 22.48 0.31 8.15
C SER A 13 23.36 -0.79 8.75
N VAL A 14 24.16 -1.48 7.91
CA VAL A 14 24.94 -2.63 8.35
C VAL A 14 26.12 -2.19 9.21
N LYS A 15 26.16 -2.67 10.44
CA LYS A 15 27.27 -2.51 11.37
C LYS A 15 27.99 -3.83 11.59
N VAL A 16 29.29 -3.80 11.36
CA VAL A 16 30.17 -4.95 11.59
C VAL A 16 30.98 -4.70 12.86
N THR A 17 30.88 -5.63 13.80
CA THR A 17 31.66 -5.64 15.03
C THR A 17 32.61 -6.83 15.01
N THR A 18 33.87 -6.61 15.35
CA THR A 18 34.85 -7.71 15.49
C THR A 18 34.77 -8.21 16.91
N SER A 19 34.40 -9.48 17.09
CA SER A 19 34.24 -10.08 18.42
C SER A 19 35.54 -10.71 18.93
N THR A 20 36.38 -11.26 18.05
CA THR A 20 37.64 -11.90 18.44
C THR A 20 38.64 -11.85 17.30
N GLN A 21 39.90 -11.56 17.63
CA GLN A 21 41.05 -11.72 16.73
C GLN A 21 42.06 -12.61 17.44
N ASN A 22 42.37 -13.75 16.84
CA ASN A 22 43.36 -14.68 17.36
C ASN A 22 44.45 -14.90 16.32
N PHE A 23 45.68 -14.59 16.70
CA PHE A 23 46.87 -14.90 15.91
C PHE A 23 47.43 -16.24 16.40
N ASP A 24 47.86 -17.09 15.48
CA ASP A 24 48.51 -18.37 15.79
C ASP A 24 49.94 -18.21 16.33
N HIS A 25 50.55 -17.03 16.13
CA HIS A 25 51.89 -16.68 16.61
C HIS A 25 51.92 -15.33 17.34
N ALA A 26 52.80 -15.23 18.34
CA ALA A 26 52.97 -14.03 19.15
C ALA A 26 54.00 -13.05 18.55
N ALA A 27 53.96 -11.79 18.98
CA ALA A 27 54.96 -10.82 18.57
C ALA A 27 56.36 -11.23 19.03
N GLY A 28 57.26 -11.47 18.08
CA GLY A 28 58.64 -11.92 18.33
C GLY A 28 58.91 -13.38 17.94
N ASP A 29 57.88 -14.16 17.59
CA ASP A 29 58.05 -15.51 17.08
C ASP A 29 58.63 -15.47 15.65
N GLN A 30 59.65 -16.29 15.40
CA GLN A 30 60.12 -16.54 14.05
C GLN A 30 59.21 -17.60 13.41
N ALA A 31 58.32 -17.18 12.53
CA ALA A 31 57.41 -18.06 11.79
C ALA A 31 57.43 -17.72 10.30
N ASP A 32 57.35 -18.76 9.46
CA ASP A 32 57.30 -18.62 8.00
C ASP A 32 55.90 -18.18 7.51
N THR A 33 54.86 -18.31 8.35
CA THR A 33 53.47 -17.94 8.03
C THR A 33 52.75 -17.51 9.31
N LEU A 34 51.87 -16.51 9.20
CA LEU A 34 51.03 -16.00 10.28
C LEU A 34 49.55 -16.16 9.89
N THR A 35 48.76 -16.82 10.73
CA THR A 35 47.32 -17.00 10.53
C THR A 35 46.54 -16.14 11.51
N LEU A 36 45.70 -15.25 10.97
CA LEU A 36 44.69 -14.52 11.74
C LEU A 36 43.34 -15.24 11.61
N THR A 37 42.80 -15.70 12.74
CA THR A 37 41.40 -16.11 12.85
C THR A 37 40.60 -14.95 13.42
N GLN A 38 39.67 -14.41 12.64
CA GLN A 38 38.81 -13.31 13.05
C GLN A 38 37.34 -13.75 13.07
N THR A 39 36.65 -13.44 14.16
CA THR A 39 35.19 -13.59 14.27
C THR A 39 34.53 -12.22 14.15
N VAL A 40 33.62 -12.09 13.19
CA VAL A 40 32.85 -10.86 12.95
C VAL A 40 31.36 -11.11 13.18
N ALA A 41 30.70 -10.15 13.80
CA ALA A 41 29.26 -10.10 13.96
C ALA A 41 28.72 -8.90 13.17
N ALA A 42 27.79 -9.15 12.26
CA ALA A 42 27.11 -8.12 11.48
C ALA A 42 25.66 -7.97 11.98
N GLN A 43 25.20 -6.74 12.09
CA GLN A 43 23.83 -6.37 12.41
C GLN A 43 23.35 -5.37 11.36
N GLY A 44 22.10 -5.45 10.94
CA GLY A 44 21.51 -4.53 9.97
C GLY A 44 20.04 -4.29 10.28
N LEU A 45 19.56 -3.10 9.94
CA LEU A 45 18.18 -2.70 10.15
C LEU A 45 17.31 -3.20 9.00
N THR A 46 16.17 -3.80 9.32
CA THR A 46 15.22 -4.32 8.33
C THR A 46 13.82 -3.79 8.61
N TYR A 47 13.00 -3.66 7.57
CA TYR A 47 11.58 -3.37 7.69
C TYR A 47 10.74 -4.40 6.93
N PHE A 48 9.47 -4.52 7.30
CA PHE A 48 8.50 -5.29 6.55
C PHE A 48 7.79 -4.41 5.53
N GLU A 49 7.69 -4.87 4.29
CA GLU A 49 7.01 -4.12 3.23
C GLU A 49 5.52 -3.88 3.57
N ASP A 50 4.87 -4.85 4.20
CA ASP A 50 3.46 -4.75 4.62
C ASP A 50 3.25 -3.66 5.69
N ASP A 51 4.23 -3.43 6.56
CA ASP A 51 4.16 -2.35 7.56
C ASP A 51 4.19 -0.98 6.89
N VAL A 52 5.08 -0.81 5.92
CA VAL A 52 5.16 0.42 5.12
C VAL A 52 3.85 0.62 4.33
N ALA A 53 3.33 -0.42 3.70
CA ALA A 53 2.07 -0.34 2.96
C ALA A 53 0.90 0.11 3.85
N ARG A 54 0.76 -0.48 5.05
CA ARG A 54 -0.28 -0.11 6.02
C ARG A 54 -0.11 1.32 6.55
N LEU A 55 1.13 1.76 6.76
CA LEU A 55 1.40 3.13 7.20
C LEU A 55 0.99 4.13 6.13
N VAL A 56 1.37 3.87 4.88
CA VAL A 56 1.02 4.70 3.72
C VAL A 56 -0.50 4.80 3.55
N ASP A 57 -1.24 3.70 3.69
CA ASP A 57 -2.70 3.72 3.58
C ASP A 57 -3.33 4.67 4.61
N LYS A 58 -2.95 4.54 5.89
CA LYS A 58 -3.45 5.41 6.95
C LYS A 58 -3.08 6.89 6.77
N MET A 59 -1.90 7.16 6.21
CA MET A 59 -1.46 8.53 5.96
C MET A 59 -2.16 9.15 4.74
N SER A 60 -2.59 8.32 3.79
CA SER A 60 -3.21 8.77 2.54
C SER A 60 -4.65 9.26 2.73
N ASP A 61 -5.36 8.81 3.77
CA ASP A 61 -6.77 9.18 4.03
C ASP A 61 -7.00 10.69 4.05
N GLY A 62 -6.04 11.48 4.54
CA GLY A 62 -6.13 12.94 4.60
C GLY A 62 -5.94 13.66 3.24
N PHE A 63 -5.51 12.95 2.20
CA PHE A 63 -5.26 13.48 0.86
C PHE A 63 -6.33 13.06 -0.16
N ILE A 64 -7.26 12.19 0.24
CA ILE A 64 -8.33 11.71 -0.63
C ILE A 64 -9.52 12.68 -0.56
N PRO A 65 -9.99 13.23 -1.69
CA PRO A 65 -11.18 14.07 -1.69
C PRO A 65 -12.43 13.29 -1.23
N GLU A 66 -13.41 14.00 -0.64
CA GLU A 66 -14.69 13.38 -0.27
C GLU A 66 -15.37 12.70 -1.48
N GLY A 67 -15.95 11.53 -1.26
CA GLY A 67 -16.59 10.73 -2.30
C GLY A 67 -15.62 9.89 -3.15
N PHE A 68 -14.34 9.86 -2.83
CA PHE A 68 -13.33 9.03 -3.48
C PHE A 68 -12.68 8.05 -2.51
N LYS A 69 -12.03 7.03 -3.07
CA LYS A 69 -11.17 6.08 -2.36
C LYS A 69 -9.94 5.78 -3.20
N LEU A 70 -8.87 5.29 -2.58
CA LEU A 70 -7.72 4.77 -3.32
C LEU A 70 -8.14 3.57 -4.18
N SER A 71 -7.58 3.50 -5.37
CA SER A 71 -7.67 2.32 -6.22
C SER A 71 -6.78 1.22 -5.65
N ASP A 72 -7.37 0.05 -5.41
CA ASP A 72 -6.61 -1.18 -5.13
C ASP A 72 -5.85 -1.68 -6.37
N LYS A 73 -6.27 -1.24 -7.57
CA LYS A 73 -5.59 -1.52 -8.82
C LYS A 73 -4.49 -0.48 -9.05
N GLU A 74 -3.31 -0.93 -9.46
CA GLU A 74 -2.19 -0.07 -9.89
C GLU A 74 -1.59 0.80 -8.77
N LYS A 75 -1.53 0.23 -7.55
CA LYS A 75 -0.79 0.83 -6.44
C LYS A 75 0.70 0.51 -6.56
N GLU A 76 1.53 1.54 -6.70
CA GLU A 76 2.98 1.43 -6.63
C GLU A 76 3.50 2.15 -5.38
N ILE A 77 4.27 1.43 -4.57
CA ILE A 77 4.98 1.99 -3.41
C ILE A 77 6.48 1.87 -3.69
N ASP A 78 7.14 3.02 -3.81
CA ASP A 78 8.60 3.10 -3.90
C ASP A 78 9.16 3.55 -2.54
N THR A 79 10.19 2.87 -2.05
CA THR A 79 10.83 3.19 -0.77
C THR A 79 12.31 3.46 -1.02
N LYS A 80 12.77 4.64 -0.64
CA LYS A 80 14.16 5.07 -0.73
C LYS A 80 14.71 5.36 0.64
N VAL A 81 15.91 4.87 0.91
CA VAL A 81 16.66 5.22 2.12
C VAL A 81 17.18 6.65 1.94
N LEU A 82 16.89 7.52 2.90
CA LEU A 82 17.48 8.85 2.95
C LEU A 82 18.86 8.74 3.61
N GLY A 83 19.88 9.27 2.94
CA GLY A 83 21.27 9.09 3.35
C GLY A 83 21.91 10.39 3.82
N GLN A 84 22.46 10.34 5.05
CA GLN A 84 23.52 11.20 5.63
C GLN A 84 23.56 12.68 5.20
N THR A 85 22.41 13.34 5.07
CA THR A 85 22.37 14.80 5.16
C THR A 85 22.32 15.19 6.63
N ASP A 86 22.63 16.44 6.96
CA ASP A 86 22.51 16.98 8.33
C ASP A 86 21.09 16.83 8.93
N THR A 87 20.12 16.47 8.09
CA THR A 87 18.70 16.34 8.42
C THR A 87 18.15 14.93 8.35
N SER A 88 18.96 13.91 8.02
CA SER A 88 18.50 12.52 7.87
C SER A 88 19.34 11.55 8.68
N VAL A 89 18.68 10.65 9.42
CA VAL A 89 19.33 9.60 10.21
C VAL A 89 19.51 8.34 9.37
N LEU A 90 20.69 7.73 9.44
CA LEU A 90 20.96 6.39 8.91
C LEU A 90 22.05 5.71 9.75
N ASN A 91 21.66 4.75 10.58
CA ASN A 91 22.55 3.95 11.43
C ASN A 91 21.98 2.52 11.66
N ASP A 92 22.60 1.76 12.57
CA ASP A 92 22.23 0.37 12.89
C ASP A 92 20.91 0.21 13.67
N THR A 93 20.34 1.32 14.16
CA THR A 93 19.14 1.34 15.00
C THR A 93 17.98 2.15 14.42
N GLU A 94 18.27 3.15 13.58
CA GLU A 94 17.31 4.08 13.01
C GLU A 94 17.70 4.47 11.58
N ALA A 95 16.70 4.63 10.72
CA ALA A 95 16.88 5.14 9.37
C ALA A 95 15.66 5.93 8.90
N ASP A 96 15.91 7.07 8.28
CA ASP A 96 14.88 7.85 7.61
C ASP A 96 14.60 7.29 6.21
N LEU A 97 13.33 7.11 5.91
CA LEU A 97 12.87 6.57 4.64
C LEU A 97 11.98 7.60 3.94
N GLN A 98 12.21 7.79 2.64
CA GLN A 98 11.26 8.43 1.76
C GLN A 98 10.40 7.37 1.09
N VAL A 99 9.11 7.43 1.36
CA VAL A 99 8.12 6.54 0.74
C VAL A 99 7.30 7.34 -0.26
N THR A 100 7.25 6.89 -1.51
CA THR A 100 6.46 7.49 -2.57
C THR A 100 5.33 6.55 -2.95
N LEU A 101 4.09 7.00 -2.76
CA LEU A 101 2.88 6.31 -3.22
C LEU A 101 2.47 6.89 -4.57
N LYS A 102 2.29 6.02 -5.57
CA LYS A 102 1.60 6.34 -6.82
C LYS A 102 0.38 5.44 -6.94
N THR A 103 -0.78 6.04 -7.14
CA THR A 103 -2.05 5.35 -7.30
C THR A 103 -3.08 6.31 -7.90
N PHE A 104 -4.21 5.76 -8.33
CA PHE A 104 -5.38 6.52 -8.75
C PHE A 104 -6.40 6.60 -7.62
N VAL A 105 -7.17 7.69 -7.58
CA VAL A 105 -8.39 7.77 -6.79
C VAL A 105 -9.58 7.42 -7.67
N VAL A 106 -10.51 6.63 -7.13
CA VAL A 106 -11.74 6.22 -7.81
C VAL A 106 -12.96 6.64 -6.98
N PRO A 107 -14.13 6.88 -7.61
CA PRO A 107 -15.35 7.16 -6.88
C PRO A 107 -15.64 6.06 -5.85
N SER A 108 -15.94 6.47 -4.62
CA SER A 108 -16.36 5.59 -3.54
C SER A 108 -17.86 5.35 -3.65
N ILE A 109 -18.24 4.38 -4.48
CA ILE A 109 -19.62 3.95 -4.63
C ILE A 109 -19.85 2.80 -3.66
N ASP A 110 -20.72 3.02 -2.67
CA ASP A 110 -21.29 1.94 -1.85
C ASP A 110 -22.49 1.35 -2.60
N GLU A 111 -22.37 0.08 -2.98
CA GLU A 111 -23.42 -0.61 -3.73
C GLU A 111 -24.71 -0.78 -2.94
N GLU A 112 -24.62 -0.97 -1.62
CA GLU A 112 -25.78 -1.17 -0.76
C GLU A 112 -26.49 0.17 -0.52
N GLU A 113 -25.74 1.25 -0.27
CA GLU A 113 -26.31 2.59 -0.18
C GLU A 113 -26.99 2.99 -1.49
N LEU A 114 -26.33 2.75 -2.63
CA LEU A 114 -26.89 3.05 -3.94
C LEU A 114 -28.17 2.24 -4.23
N LYS A 115 -28.22 0.94 -3.87
CA LYS A 115 -29.45 0.14 -3.98
C LYS A 115 -30.59 0.74 -3.15
N ASN A 116 -30.30 1.16 -1.93
CA ASN A 116 -31.28 1.78 -1.04
C ASN A 116 -31.79 3.11 -1.60
N GLU A 117 -30.89 3.95 -2.15
CA GLU A 117 -31.28 5.18 -2.81
C GLU A 117 -32.14 4.91 -4.04
N LEU A 118 -31.85 3.89 -4.84
CA LEU A 118 -32.62 3.56 -6.04
C LEU A 118 -33.98 2.91 -5.73
N ALA A 119 -34.12 2.23 -4.59
CA ALA A 119 -35.30 1.44 -4.25
C ALA A 119 -36.60 2.25 -4.32
N GLY A 120 -37.56 1.77 -5.13
CA GLY A 120 -38.87 2.40 -5.28
C GLY A 120 -38.92 3.69 -6.11
N LYS A 121 -37.78 4.23 -6.56
CA LYS A 121 -37.72 5.39 -7.44
C LYS A 121 -38.27 5.07 -8.83
N ASN A 122 -38.85 6.07 -9.47
CA ASN A 122 -39.21 5.96 -10.88
C ASN A 122 -37.97 6.11 -11.78
N VAL A 123 -38.11 5.87 -13.08
CA VAL A 123 -36.97 5.91 -14.02
C VAL A 123 -36.27 7.28 -14.06
N GLU A 124 -37.02 8.39 -14.01
CA GLU A 124 -36.43 9.73 -14.05
C GLU A 124 -35.65 10.04 -12.77
N GLU A 125 -36.22 9.68 -11.62
CA GLU A 125 -35.58 9.81 -10.32
C GLU A 125 -34.32 8.95 -10.21
N ALA A 126 -34.37 7.71 -10.67
CA ALA A 126 -33.22 6.80 -10.68
C ALA A 126 -32.10 7.34 -11.58
N LYS A 127 -32.43 7.84 -12.78
CA LYS A 127 -31.45 8.49 -13.67
C LYS A 127 -30.83 9.73 -13.04
N LYS A 128 -31.61 10.51 -12.28
CA LYS A 128 -31.10 11.69 -11.57
C LYS A 128 -30.10 11.30 -10.47
N VAL A 129 -30.39 10.24 -9.71
CA VAL A 129 -29.46 9.68 -8.70
C VAL A 129 -28.17 9.22 -9.37
N LEU A 130 -28.26 8.35 -10.39
CA LEU A 130 -27.09 7.84 -11.11
C LEU A 130 -26.27 8.95 -11.79
N GLY A 131 -26.92 9.96 -12.35
CA GLY A 131 -26.26 11.10 -12.97
C GLY A 131 -25.65 12.11 -12.00
N SER A 132 -25.94 12.00 -10.70
CA SER A 132 -25.35 12.85 -9.66
C SER A 132 -24.04 12.28 -9.10
N ILE A 133 -23.73 11.02 -9.41
CA ILE A 133 -22.49 10.38 -9.01
C ILE A 133 -21.34 11.02 -9.80
N GLN A 134 -20.43 11.67 -9.09
CA GLN A 134 -19.30 12.36 -9.70
C GLN A 134 -18.33 11.37 -10.35
N ASN A 135 -17.68 11.81 -11.43
CA ASN A 135 -16.63 11.10 -12.14
C ASN A 135 -17.04 9.72 -12.71
N VAL A 136 -18.33 9.51 -12.97
CA VAL A 136 -18.85 8.38 -13.74
C VAL A 136 -18.92 8.77 -15.22
N LYS A 137 -18.21 8.03 -16.08
CA LYS A 137 -18.14 8.27 -17.53
C LYS A 137 -19.46 7.94 -18.24
N THR A 138 -20.08 6.83 -17.87
CA THR A 138 -21.35 6.35 -18.42
C THR A 138 -22.04 5.45 -17.40
N TYR A 139 -23.36 5.31 -17.51
CA TYR A 139 -24.13 4.33 -16.75
C TYR A 139 -25.14 3.66 -17.67
N GLU A 140 -25.48 2.41 -17.35
CA GLU A 140 -26.57 1.68 -17.99
C GLU A 140 -27.63 1.33 -16.96
N PHE A 141 -28.89 1.65 -17.25
CA PHE A 141 -30.03 1.31 -16.40
C PHE A 141 -31.01 0.43 -17.17
N ARG A 142 -31.22 -0.79 -16.66
CA ARG A 142 -32.18 -1.76 -17.22
C ARG A 142 -33.19 -2.17 -16.17
N LEU A 143 -34.48 -2.09 -16.51
CA LEU A 143 -35.58 -2.54 -15.66
C LEU A 143 -36.25 -3.77 -16.28
N THR A 144 -36.29 -4.87 -15.52
CA THR A 144 -36.92 -6.13 -15.95
C THR A 144 -37.89 -6.63 -14.87
N PRO A 145 -39.17 -6.91 -15.19
CA PRO A 145 -39.84 -6.73 -16.48
C PRO A 145 -40.16 -5.25 -16.77
N ASN A 146 -40.13 -4.87 -18.04
CA ASN A 146 -40.48 -3.51 -18.46
C ASN A 146 -42.02 -3.39 -18.63
N ILE A 147 -42.73 -3.05 -17.56
CA ILE A 147 -44.19 -2.93 -17.55
C ILE A 147 -44.59 -1.50 -17.96
N PRO A 148 -45.43 -1.33 -19.00
CA PRO A 148 -45.96 -0.01 -19.37
C PRO A 148 -46.68 0.65 -18.20
N PHE A 149 -46.48 1.96 -18.01
CA PHE A 149 -47.08 2.79 -16.94
C PHE A 149 -46.65 2.47 -15.49
N LEU A 150 -45.86 1.42 -15.24
CA LEU A 150 -45.36 1.05 -13.91
C LEU A 150 -43.85 0.84 -13.90
N GLN A 151 -43.10 1.81 -14.42
CA GLN A 151 -41.64 1.76 -14.48
C GLN A 151 -41.02 2.30 -13.18
N LYS A 152 -41.02 1.47 -12.14
CA LYS A 152 -40.37 1.77 -10.86
C LYS A 152 -39.35 0.70 -10.51
N VAL A 153 -38.25 1.12 -9.88
CA VAL A 153 -37.26 0.21 -9.30
C VAL A 153 -37.94 -0.62 -8.21
N PRO A 154 -37.65 -1.94 -8.11
CA PRO A 154 -38.15 -2.77 -7.02
C PRO A 154 -37.83 -2.16 -5.65
N LYS A 155 -38.77 -2.28 -4.70
CA LYS A 155 -38.53 -1.84 -3.31
C LYS A 155 -37.60 -2.78 -2.54
N ASN A 156 -37.52 -4.05 -2.96
CA ASN A 156 -36.60 -5.01 -2.36
C ASN A 156 -35.22 -4.84 -3.04
N THR A 157 -34.21 -4.45 -2.25
CA THR A 157 -32.82 -4.25 -2.69
C THR A 157 -32.17 -5.53 -3.20
N ASP A 158 -32.60 -6.71 -2.74
CA ASP A 158 -32.14 -8.01 -3.26
C ASP A 158 -32.47 -8.21 -4.75
N LYS A 159 -33.40 -7.42 -5.29
CA LYS A 159 -33.79 -7.43 -6.71
C LYS A 159 -33.13 -6.31 -7.52
N ILE A 160 -32.18 -5.59 -6.93
CA ILE A 160 -31.43 -4.51 -7.57
C ILE A 160 -29.99 -4.98 -7.70
N PHE A 161 -29.53 -5.14 -8.94
CA PHE A 161 -28.16 -5.54 -9.25
C PHE A 161 -27.38 -4.30 -9.69
N VAL A 162 -26.28 -4.03 -8.99
CA VAL A 162 -25.32 -2.97 -9.31
C VAL A 162 -24.04 -3.65 -9.74
N THR A 163 -23.44 -3.17 -10.82
CA THR A 163 -22.14 -3.66 -11.29
C THR A 163 -21.30 -2.45 -11.65
N ILE A 164 -20.15 -2.34 -11.00
CA ILE A 164 -19.21 -1.24 -11.21
C ILE A 164 -18.10 -1.75 -12.11
N GLU A 165 -18.10 -1.30 -13.36
CA GLU A 165 -17.01 -1.57 -14.30
C GLU A 165 -15.95 -0.47 -14.20
N ARG A 166 -14.69 -0.88 -14.08
CA ARG A 166 -13.53 0.02 -14.05
C ARG A 166 -12.66 -0.36 -15.24
N GLU A 167 -12.55 0.55 -16.22
CA GLU A 167 -11.56 0.47 -17.32
C GLU A 167 -10.14 0.42 -16.75
#